data_AF-A0A849I5N7-F1
#
_entry.id   AF-A0A849I5N7-F1
#
_cell.length_a   1.000
_cell.length_b   1.000
_cell.length_c   1.000
_cell.angle_alpha   90.00
_cell.angle_beta   90.00
_cell.angle_gamma   90.00
#
_symmetry.space_group_name_H-M   'P 1'
#
loop_
_entity.id
_entity.type
_entity.pdbx_description
1 polymer ?
#
loop_
_entity_poly.entity_id
_entity_poly.type
_entity_poly.pdbx_seq_one_letter_code
_entity_poly.pdbx_strand_id
1 'polypeptide(L)' 'MTGLFPCEAEVARRLSQTPKEWAAKSIVLERDGLPKVDPIMGGRFWPAVEAYWLRRYALSSIEVVQADGMENLDAL' A
#
# COMPACT_ATOMS: atom_id res chain seq x y z
N MET A 1 -17.50 -10.23 5.79
CA MET A 1 -16.87 -9.26 6.71
C MET A 1 -15.37 -9.40 6.57
N THR A 2 -14.74 -8.51 5.83
CA THR A 2 -13.29 -8.51 5.61
C THR A 2 -12.63 -7.76 6.75
N GLY A 3 -11.96 -8.49 7.66
CA GLY A 3 -11.21 -7.88 8.75
C GLY A 3 -10.16 -6.89 8.21
N LEU A 4 -9.85 -5.85 9.00
CA LEU A 4 -8.86 -4.82 8.66
C LEU A 4 -7.43 -5.39 8.51
N PHE A 5 -7.18 -6.55 9.13
CA PHE A 5 -5.91 -7.26 9.14
C PHE A 5 -6.07 -8.67 8.55
N PRO A 6 -6.22 -8.81 7.23
CA PRO A 6 -6.15 -10.13 6.61
C PRO A 6 -4.75 -10.74 6.76
N CYS A 7 -4.70 -12.07 6.94
CA CYS A 7 -3.47 -12.85 6.82
C CYS A 7 -2.91 -12.75 5.39
N GLU A 8 -1.62 -12.99 5.22
CA GLU A 8 -0.95 -12.93 3.91
C GLU A 8 -1.58 -13.85 2.85
N ALA A 9 -2.11 -15.00 3.25
CA ALA A 9 -2.84 -15.89 2.35
C ALA A 9 -4.12 -15.26 1.78
N GLU A 10 -4.82 -14.45 2.57
CA GLU A 10 -6.01 -13.72 2.13
C GLU A 10 -5.63 -12.53 1.25
N VAL A 11 -4.54 -11.82 1.58
CA VAL A 11 -3.99 -10.75 0.73
C VAL A 11 -3.58 -11.30 -0.63
N ALA A 12 -2.88 -12.44 -0.66
CA ALA A 12 -2.50 -13.13 -1.89
C ALA A 12 -3.73 -13.52 -2.71
N ARG A 13 -4.73 -14.13 -2.07
CA ARG A 13 -5.99 -14.52 -2.71
C ARG A 13 -6.74 -13.34 -3.33
N ARG A 14 -6.79 -12.18 -2.64
CA ARG A 14 -7.42 -10.96 -3.18
C ARG A 14 -6.68 -10.39 -4.38
N LEU A 15 -5.36 -10.51 -4.41
CA LEU A 15 -4.51 -10.09 -5.54
C LEU A 15 -4.37 -11.17 -6.62
N SER A 16 -5.15 -12.26 -6.51
CA SER A 16 -5.09 -13.43 -7.40
C SER A 16 -3.66 -14.01 -7.52
N GLN A 17 -2.91 -14.00 -6.42
CA GLN A 17 -1.57 -14.56 -6.31
C GLN A 17 -1.56 -15.79 -5.42
N THR A 18 -0.59 -16.68 -5.60
CA THR A 18 -0.31 -17.72 -4.62
C THR A 18 0.37 -17.12 -3.38
N PRO A 19 0.17 -17.68 -2.18
CA PRO A 19 0.81 -17.16 -0.95
C PRO A 19 2.35 -17.18 -1.04
N LYS A 20 2.92 -18.16 -1.76
CA LYS A 20 4.37 -18.26 -1.97
C LYS A 20 4.91 -17.13 -2.85
N GLU A 21 4.22 -16.83 -3.96
CA GLU A 21 4.59 -15.70 -4.81
C GLU A 21 4.36 -14.37 -4.12
N TRP A 22 3.27 -14.25 -3.36
CA TRP A 22 2.99 -13.06 -2.56
C TRP A 22 4.10 -12.82 -1.53
N ALA A 23 4.57 -13.84 -0.82
CA ALA A 23 5.68 -13.68 0.13
C ALA A 23 6.95 -13.15 -0.54
N ALA A 24 7.31 -13.65 -1.73
CA ALA A 24 8.47 -13.16 -2.48
C ALA A 24 8.26 -11.72 -2.98
N LYS A 25 7.10 -11.41 -3.57
CA LYS A 25 6.76 -10.06 -4.08
C LYS A 25 6.65 -9.06 -2.96
N SER A 26 6.07 -9.46 -1.83
CA SER A 26 5.92 -8.68 -0.62
C SER A 26 7.25 -8.09 -0.18
N ILE A 27 8.32 -8.89 -0.10
CA ILE A 27 9.64 -8.42 0.33
C ILE A 27 10.15 -7.29 -0.58
N VAL A 28 9.92 -7.40 -1.88
CA VAL A 28 10.31 -6.37 -2.85
C VAL A 28 9.44 -5.13 -2.68
N LEU A 29 8.12 -5.31 -2.55
CA LEU A 29 7.16 -4.23 -2.36
C LEU A 29 7.35 -3.50 -1.03
N GLU A 30 7.76 -4.19 0.03
CA GLU A 30 8.10 -3.58 1.34
C GLU A 30 9.30 -2.64 1.23
N ARG A 31 10.23 -2.90 0.30
CA ARG A 31 11.33 -1.97 0.00
C ARG A 31 10.88 -0.77 -0.82
N ASP A 32 9.81 -0.94 -1.60
CA ASP A 32 9.19 0.10 -2.43
C ASP A 32 8.23 1.00 -1.63
N GLY A 33 7.77 0.56 -0.46
CA GLY A 33 6.91 1.34 0.44
C GLY A 33 5.60 0.65 0.84
N LEU A 34 5.43 -0.64 0.52
CA LEU A 34 4.30 -1.43 0.98
C LEU A 34 4.33 -1.56 2.53
N PRO A 35 3.18 -1.40 3.21
CA PRO A 35 3.10 -1.61 4.66
C PRO A 35 3.52 -3.03 5.06
N LYS A 36 4.37 -3.11 6.08
CA LYS A 36 4.83 -4.37 6.68
C LYS A 36 3.70 -5.03 7.49
N VAL A 37 3.91 -6.30 7.85
CA VAL A 37 3.04 -7.00 8.81
C VAL A 37 3.16 -6.30 10.16
N ASP A 38 2.02 -6.00 10.78
CA ASP A 38 2.00 -5.43 12.11
C ASP A 38 2.33 -6.51 13.15
N PRO A 39 3.34 -6.33 14.03
CA PRO A 39 3.75 -7.36 14.98
C PRO A 39 2.74 -7.59 16.11
N ILE A 40 1.79 -6.68 16.34
CA ILE A 40 0.77 -6.79 17.38
C ILE A 40 -0.47 -7.51 16.84
N MET A 41 -0.91 -7.14 15.63
CA MET A 41 -2.07 -7.77 14.98
C MET A 41 -1.73 -9.06 14.21
N GLY A 42 -0.45 -9.29 13.88
CA GLY A 42 -0.01 -10.45 13.09
C GLY A 42 -0.52 -10.44 11.65
N GLY A 43 -1.03 -9.31 11.16
CA GLY A 43 -1.65 -9.16 9.85
C GLY A 43 -1.22 -7.86 9.17
N ARG A 44 -1.48 -7.79 7.86
CA ARG A 44 -1.22 -6.58 7.09
C ARG A 44 -2.43 -5.70 7.10
N PHE A 45 -2.23 -4.40 7.30
CA PHE A 45 -3.31 -3.44 7.21
C PHE A 45 -3.77 -3.32 5.76
N TRP A 46 -4.87 -4.00 5.42
CA TRP A 46 -5.41 -4.01 4.05
C TRP A 46 -5.68 -2.62 3.48
N PRO A 47 -6.24 -1.65 4.24
CA PRO A 47 -6.45 -0.30 3.71
C PRO A 47 -5.16 0.38 3.26
N ALA A 48 -4.03 0.11 3.92
CA ALA A 48 -2.74 0.66 3.48
C ALA A 48 -2.18 -0.07 2.26
N VAL A 49 -2.38 -1.39 2.14
CA VAL A 49 -2.03 -2.15 0.93
C VAL A 49 -2.84 -1.64 -0.26
N GLU A 50 -4.14 -1.44 -0.07
CA GLU A 50 -5.04 -0.86 -1.08
C GLU A 50 -4.63 0.56 -1.44
N ALA A 51 -4.36 1.43 -0.46
CA ALA A 51 -3.85 2.79 -0.70
C ALA A 51 -2.51 2.81 -1.45
N TYR A 52 -1.62 1.85 -1.19
CA TYR A 52 -0.36 1.70 -1.93
C TYR A 52 -0.62 1.37 -3.41
N TRP A 53 -1.48 0.40 -3.69
CA TRP A 53 -1.83 0.05 -5.07
C TRP A 53 -2.63 1.14 -5.76
N LEU A 54 -3.56 1.78 -5.06
CA LEU A 54 -4.26 2.96 -5.52
C LEU A 54 -3.28 4.07 -5.84
N ARG A 55 -2.27 4.38 -5.02
CA ARG A 55 -1.24 5.37 -5.40
C ARG A 55 -0.48 4.91 -6.65
N ARG A 56 0.03 3.67 -6.66
CA ARG A 56 0.85 3.13 -7.75
C ARG A 56 0.13 3.09 -9.11
N TYR A 57 -1.16 2.78 -9.13
CA TYR A 57 -1.97 2.68 -10.36
C TYR A 57 -2.89 3.87 -10.62
N ALA A 58 -3.33 4.62 -9.60
CA ALA A 58 -4.05 5.87 -9.82
C ALA A 58 -3.12 6.95 -10.37
N LEU A 59 -1.80 6.90 -10.10
CA LEU A 59 -0.80 7.71 -10.82
C LEU A 59 -0.62 7.32 -12.30
N SER A 60 -1.24 6.22 -12.76
CA SER A 60 -1.33 5.88 -14.19
C SER A 60 -2.53 6.53 -14.89
N SER A 61 -3.47 7.12 -14.13
CA SER A 61 -4.63 7.86 -14.67
C SER A 61 -4.74 9.29 -14.13
N ILE A 62 -3.85 9.70 -13.23
CA ILE A 62 -3.79 11.04 -12.67
C ILE A 62 -2.42 11.57 -13.03
N GLU A 63 -2.44 12.49 -14.00
CA GLU A 63 -1.40 13.45 -14.30
C GLU A 63 -0.68 13.83 -13.01
N VAL A 64 0.65 13.81 -13.06
CA VAL A 64 1.52 14.25 -11.98
C VAL A 64 1.13 15.69 -11.61
N VAL A 65 0.21 15.85 -10.65
CA VAL A 65 0.15 17.07 -9.87
C VAL A 65 1.36 16.96 -8.97
N GLN A 66 2.46 17.55 -9.44
CA GLN A 66 3.53 18.00 -8.59
C GLN A 66 2.86 18.66 -7.40
N ALA A 67 3.11 18.14 -6.20
CA ALA A 67 2.92 18.94 -4.99
C ALA A 67 3.91 20.10 -5.13
N ASP A 68 3.45 21.18 -5.78
CA ASP A 68 4.17 22.43 -5.90
C ASP A 68 4.43 22.90 -4.48
N GLY A 69 5.70 22.87 -4.13
CA GLY A 69 6.17 23.13 -2.80
C GLY A 69 6.04 24.60 -2.43
N MET A 70 6.34 24.81 -1.15
CA MET A 70 6.73 26.08 -0.56
C MET A 70 5.59 27.03 -0.17
N GLU A 71 5.30 26.94 1.12
CA GLU A 71 4.88 27.99 2.04
C GLU A 71 5.00 29.43 1.52
N ASN A 72 3.92 30.21 1.65
CA ASN A 72 4.02 31.64 1.87
C ASN A 72 3.03 32.08 2.97
N LEU A 73 3.46 31.95 4.22
CA LEU A 73 3.01 32.80 5.32
C LEU A 73 3.62 34.19 5.09
N ASP A 74 3.02 35.03 4.24
CA ASP A 74 3.25 36.49 4.28
C ASP A 74 2.21 37.20 3.40
N ALA A 75 0.99 37.32 3.94
CA ALA A 75 0.06 38.36 3.51
C ALA A 75 0.07 39.44 4.60
N LEU A 76 0.92 40.44 4.34
CA LEU A 76 1.06 41.70 5.06
C LEU A 76 -0.18 42.58 4.90
#